data_AF-M6FWH3-F1
#
_entry.id   AF-M6FWH3-F1
#
_cell.length_a   1.000
_cell.length_b   1.000
_cell.length_c   1.000
_cell.angle_alpha   90.00
_cell.angle_beta   90.00
_cell.angle_gamma   90.00
#
_symmetry.space_group_name_H-M   'P 1'
#
loop_
_entity.id
_entity.type
_entity.pdbx_description
1 polymer ?
#
loop_
_entity_poly.entity_id
_entity_poly.type
_entity_poly.pdbx_seq_one_letter_code
_entity_poly.pdbx_strand_id
1 'polypeptide(L)'
;MNLRKRILLSGFWIFIFLFYCIQENESNPSLQLALVQSQLQTIPRREMPELKACLVNTRIASGTITTCYEVEKESCNLDFFNNIKTPTILQNRRDDLTFISINFPNCAAGTAPLFVKYSNLQTPASMLWKDSFGFDGANVESQFQFTNQKTCKDLGLETNPFIAGEFSRLLNSQELSRLNSIEAELALIPTTDAACKNDLNFSVSLIDLTQNIKNGTFLRGITCAYQIGSAYPICPWSR
;
A
#
# COMPACT_ATOMS: atom_id res chain seq x y z
N MET A 1 -11.83 -76.83 21.35
CA MET A 1 -12.43 -77.95 20.60
C MET A 1 -12.01 -77.83 19.14
N ASN A 2 -11.19 -78.79 18.67
CA ASN A 2 -10.90 -79.27 17.30
C ASN A 2 -10.82 -78.25 16.13
N LEU A 3 -9.70 -78.03 15.44
CA LEU A 3 -8.76 -78.93 14.73
C LEU A 3 -9.35 -79.64 13.46
N ARG A 4 -8.73 -79.31 12.31
CA ARG A 4 -8.45 -80.15 11.11
C ARG A 4 -9.50 -80.38 10.00
N LYS A 5 -9.10 -79.90 8.79
CA LYS A 5 -8.91 -80.60 7.48
C LYS A 5 -9.99 -81.54 6.91
N ARG A 6 -10.34 -81.31 5.64
CA ARG A 6 -10.50 -82.29 4.51
C ARG A 6 -10.51 -81.47 3.20
N ILE A 7 -9.59 -81.56 2.22
CA ILE A 7 -9.04 -82.65 1.38
C ILE A 7 -9.95 -83.07 0.21
N LEU A 8 -9.46 -82.70 -1.00
CA LEU A 8 -9.50 -83.33 -2.35
C LEU A 8 -10.81 -83.69 -3.07
N LEU A 9 -10.90 -83.27 -4.34
CA LEU A 9 -11.19 -84.06 -5.56
C LEU A 9 -10.93 -83.13 -6.78
N SER A 10 -9.74 -83.16 -7.39
CA SER A 10 -9.38 -83.91 -8.61
C SER A 10 -10.23 -83.59 -9.85
N GLY A 11 -9.61 -83.08 -10.91
CA GLY A 11 -10.27 -82.86 -12.20
C GLY A 11 -9.37 -82.23 -13.26
N PHE A 12 -8.40 -83.00 -13.71
CA PHE A 12 -7.43 -82.71 -14.77
C PHE A 12 -8.13 -82.59 -16.14
N TRP A 13 -8.18 -81.41 -16.78
CA TRP A 13 -8.45 -81.31 -18.22
C TRP A 13 -7.64 -80.16 -18.84
N ILE A 14 -6.48 -80.54 -19.39
CA ILE A 14 -5.74 -79.75 -20.38
C ILE A 14 -6.42 -80.02 -21.73
N PHE A 15 -6.95 -78.99 -22.37
CA PHE A 15 -7.25 -79.03 -23.80
C PHE A 15 -6.50 -77.93 -24.54
N ILE A 16 -5.97 -78.38 -25.67
CA ILE A 16 -5.00 -77.79 -26.58
C ILE A 16 -5.69 -76.77 -27.48
N PHE A 17 -4.98 -75.63 -27.69
CA PHE A 17 -4.96 -74.70 -28.82
C PHE A 17 -6.23 -74.43 -29.64
N LEU A 18 -6.52 -73.15 -29.88
CA LEU A 18 -6.84 -72.58 -31.20
C LEU A 18 -6.73 -71.05 -31.16
N PHE A 19 -6.01 -70.50 -32.14
CA PHE A 19 -5.80 -69.08 -32.41
C PHE A 19 -7.13 -68.30 -32.47
N TYR A 20 -7.22 -67.15 -31.79
CA TYR A 20 -8.01 -66.00 -32.25
C TYR A 20 -7.38 -64.68 -31.78
N CYS A 21 -7.05 -63.86 -32.78
CA CYS A 21 -6.92 -62.41 -32.82
C CYS A 21 -6.32 -61.65 -31.62
N ILE A 22 -5.23 -60.94 -31.91
CA ILE A 22 -4.95 -59.63 -31.30
C ILE A 22 -6.23 -58.80 -31.49
N GLN A 23 -6.95 -58.53 -30.41
CA GLN A 23 -7.94 -57.47 -30.38
C GLN A 23 -7.26 -56.27 -29.75
N GLU A 24 -7.28 -55.17 -30.50
CA GLU A 24 -6.73 -53.87 -30.14
C GLU A 24 -7.00 -53.55 -28.68
N ASN A 25 -5.95 -53.10 -27.99
CA ASN A 25 -6.11 -52.40 -26.73
C ASN A 25 -6.94 -51.16 -27.05
N GLU A 26 -8.26 -51.26 -26.90
CA GLU A 26 -9.16 -50.11 -26.97
C GLU A 26 -8.66 -49.12 -25.93
N SER A 27 -7.92 -48.14 -26.42
CA SER A 27 -7.52 -46.95 -25.68
C SER A 27 -8.82 -46.29 -25.30
N ASN A 28 -9.31 -46.61 -24.11
CA ASN A 28 -10.61 -46.17 -23.65
C ASN A 28 -10.63 -44.63 -23.71
N PRO A 29 -11.32 -44.02 -24.68
CA PRO A 29 -11.19 -42.58 -24.93
C PRO A 29 -11.73 -41.82 -23.73
N SER A 30 -12.60 -42.43 -22.92
CA SER A 30 -13.13 -41.86 -21.69
C SER A 30 -12.07 -41.66 -20.59
N LEU A 31 -11.01 -42.46 -20.53
CA LEU A 31 -9.91 -42.30 -19.56
C LEU A 31 -8.94 -41.19 -19.99
N GLN A 32 -8.67 -41.06 -21.28
CA GLN A 32 -7.87 -39.96 -21.82
C GLN A 32 -8.66 -38.64 -21.78
N LEU A 33 -9.96 -38.65 -22.07
CA LEU A 33 -10.82 -37.48 -21.89
C LEU A 33 -10.94 -37.07 -20.43
N ALA A 34 -11.05 -38.00 -19.47
CA ALA A 34 -11.08 -37.66 -18.05
C ALA A 34 -9.76 -37.05 -17.55
N LEU A 35 -8.60 -37.49 -18.06
CA LEU A 35 -7.29 -36.90 -17.77
C LEU A 35 -7.09 -35.54 -18.46
N VAL A 36 -7.56 -35.39 -19.70
CA VAL A 36 -7.50 -34.11 -20.43
C VAL A 36 -8.46 -33.09 -19.80
N GLN A 37 -9.63 -33.52 -19.32
CA GLN A 37 -10.63 -32.65 -18.71
C GLN A 37 -10.26 -32.26 -17.27
N SER A 38 -9.50 -33.08 -16.54
CA SER A 38 -8.91 -32.68 -15.25
C SER A 38 -7.70 -31.74 -15.41
N GLN A 39 -6.98 -31.83 -16.54
CA GLN A 39 -5.90 -30.88 -16.88
C GLN A 39 -6.41 -29.57 -17.50
N LEU A 40 -7.62 -29.55 -18.06
CA LEU A 40 -8.30 -28.35 -18.57
C LEU A 40 -9.12 -27.61 -17.51
N GLN A 41 -9.33 -28.19 -16.33
CA GLN A 41 -9.74 -27.42 -15.16
C GLN A 41 -8.52 -26.64 -14.65
N THR A 42 -8.17 -25.58 -15.38
CA THR A 42 -7.54 -24.44 -14.73
C THR A 42 -8.52 -24.00 -13.66
N ILE A 43 -8.27 -24.41 -12.41
CA ILE A 43 -8.91 -23.78 -11.25
C ILE A 43 -8.73 -22.29 -11.52
N PRO A 44 -9.80 -21.50 -11.75
CA PRO A 44 -9.65 -20.08 -11.97
C PRO A 44 -8.85 -19.60 -10.77
N ARG A 45 -7.61 -19.18 -11.01
CA ARG A 45 -6.75 -18.61 -9.98
C ARG A 45 -7.60 -17.48 -9.45
N ARG A 46 -8.16 -17.62 -8.25
CA ARG A 46 -8.91 -16.52 -7.64
C ARG A 46 -7.96 -15.35 -7.70
N GLU A 47 -8.27 -14.36 -8.53
CA GLU A 47 -7.60 -13.08 -8.47
C GLU A 47 -7.88 -12.59 -7.06
N MET A 48 -6.91 -12.79 -6.16
CA MET A 48 -7.00 -12.22 -4.85
C MET A 48 -7.06 -10.72 -5.09
N PRO A 49 -8.09 -10.02 -4.60
CA PRO A 49 -8.20 -8.60 -4.83
C PRO A 49 -6.92 -7.95 -4.31
N GLU A 50 -6.21 -7.26 -5.20
CA GLU A 50 -4.98 -6.57 -4.88
C GLU A 50 -5.32 -5.47 -3.87
N LEU A 51 -4.80 -5.59 -2.64
CA LEU A 51 -5.04 -4.62 -1.58
C LEU A 51 -4.12 -3.42 -1.85
N LYS A 52 -4.71 -2.33 -2.34
CA LYS A 52 -4.03 -1.11 -2.74
C LYS A 52 -4.37 0.09 -1.88
N ALA A 53 -5.02 -0.15 -0.74
CA ALA A 53 -5.33 0.90 0.22
C ALA A 53 -4.97 0.53 1.65
N CYS A 54 -4.56 1.53 2.41
CA CYS A 54 -4.30 1.46 3.83
C CYS A 54 -5.18 2.46 4.57
N LEU A 55 -6.09 1.96 5.39
CA LEU A 55 -6.81 2.75 6.37
C LEU A 55 -5.98 2.91 7.62
N VAL A 56 -5.74 4.17 8.00
CA VAL A 56 -5.03 4.55 9.22
C VAL A 56 -6.01 5.26 10.13
N ASN A 57 -6.41 4.61 11.21
CA ASN A 57 -7.12 5.27 12.30
C ASN A 57 -6.09 5.88 13.24
N THR A 58 -6.21 7.17 13.53
CA THR A 58 -5.36 7.86 14.51
C THR A 58 -6.19 8.72 15.45
N ARG A 59 -5.73 8.84 16.70
CA ARG A 59 -6.37 9.65 17.73
C ARG A 59 -5.72 11.01 17.79
N ILE A 60 -6.52 12.04 17.56
CA ILE A 60 -6.14 13.45 17.72
C ILE A 60 -6.89 14.07 18.91
N ALA A 61 -6.53 15.30 19.30
CA ALA A 61 -7.16 15.98 20.43
C ALA A 61 -8.69 16.12 20.28
N SER A 62 -9.18 16.30 19.05
CA SER A 62 -10.59 16.47 18.72
C SER A 62 -11.37 15.17 18.45
N GLY A 63 -10.73 14.00 18.51
CA GLY A 63 -11.40 12.72 18.30
C GLY A 63 -10.56 11.70 17.53
N THR A 64 -11.23 10.72 16.93
CA THR A 64 -10.60 9.74 16.04
C THR A 64 -10.88 10.10 14.59
N ILE A 65 -9.80 10.23 13.83
CA ILE A 65 -9.85 10.40 12.38
C ILE A 65 -9.37 9.14 11.69
N THR A 66 -9.88 8.91 10.49
CA THR A 66 -9.47 7.84 9.60
C THR A 66 -8.93 8.48 8.34
N THR A 67 -7.75 8.06 7.90
CA THR A 67 -7.22 8.48 6.60
C THR A 67 -6.96 7.27 5.74
N CYS A 68 -7.45 7.30 4.51
CA CYS A 68 -7.15 6.29 3.50
C CYS A 68 -6.01 6.75 2.61
N TYR A 69 -5.00 5.90 2.46
CA TYR A 69 -3.86 6.07 1.56
C TYR A 69 -3.89 4.96 0.52
N GLU A 70 -3.65 5.27 -0.75
CA GLU A 70 -3.61 4.26 -1.82
C GLU A 70 -2.21 3.60 -1.88
N VAL A 71 -1.91 2.76 -0.90
CA VAL A 71 -0.63 2.06 -0.77
C VAL A 71 -0.79 0.55 -0.79
N GLU A 72 0.22 -0.13 -1.32
CA GLU A 72 0.37 -1.58 -1.29
C GLU A 72 0.36 -2.13 0.14
N LYS A 73 -0.13 -3.36 0.29
CA LYS A 73 -0.30 -4.05 1.56
C LYS A 73 0.95 -4.00 2.46
N GLU A 74 2.11 -4.23 1.88
CA GLU A 74 3.40 -4.28 2.58
C GLU A 74 3.80 -2.90 3.12
N SER A 75 3.32 -1.84 2.49
CA SER A 75 3.55 -0.44 2.89
C SER A 75 2.53 0.07 3.93
N CYS A 76 1.49 -0.71 4.26
CA CYS A 76 0.48 -0.33 5.23
C CYS A 76 0.94 -0.59 6.69
N ASN A 77 1.96 0.15 7.12
CA ASN A 77 2.53 0.03 8.45
C ASN A 77 3.18 1.36 8.91
N LEU A 78 3.46 1.47 10.21
CA LEU A 78 4.02 2.68 10.82
C LEU A 78 5.42 3.04 10.26
N ASP A 79 6.25 2.04 9.97
CA ASP A 79 7.62 2.24 9.48
C ASP A 79 7.66 2.89 8.08
N PHE A 80 6.69 2.58 7.21
CA PHE A 80 6.55 3.22 5.90
C PHE A 80 6.23 4.72 6.02
N PHE A 81 5.28 5.08 6.89
CA PHE A 81 4.85 6.47 7.05
C PHE A 81 5.82 7.32 7.86
N ASN A 82 6.59 6.71 8.77
CA ASN A 82 7.63 7.39 9.53
C ASN A 82 8.88 7.61 8.67
N ASN A 83 8.89 8.74 7.98
CA ASN A 83 9.97 9.09 7.07
C ASN A 83 11.22 9.61 7.81
N ILE A 84 11.07 10.05 9.07
CA ILE A 84 12.16 10.51 9.95
C ILE A 84 12.23 9.60 11.18
N LYS A 85 12.94 8.47 11.03
CA LYS A 85 12.92 7.37 12.01
C LYS A 85 13.78 7.61 13.25
N THR A 86 14.85 8.39 13.12
CA THR A 86 15.85 8.56 14.18
C THR A 86 16.23 10.02 14.37
N PRO A 87 16.70 10.41 15.58
CA PRO A 87 17.19 11.76 15.84
C PRO A 87 18.30 12.19 14.87
N THR A 88 19.15 11.25 14.43
CA THR A 88 20.22 11.50 13.45
C THR A 88 19.65 11.91 12.09
N ILE A 89 18.62 11.21 11.58
CA ILE A 89 17.98 11.60 10.31
C ILE A 89 17.40 13.02 10.45
N LEU A 90 16.72 13.30 11.56
CA LEU A 90 16.14 14.63 11.80
C LEU A 90 17.23 15.72 11.86
N GLN A 91 18.35 15.46 12.51
CA GLN A 91 19.46 16.40 12.58
C GLN A 91 20.08 16.63 11.20
N ASN A 92 20.34 15.58 10.44
CA ASN A 92 20.89 15.70 9.09
C ASN A 92 19.98 16.55 8.19
N ARG A 93 18.66 16.37 8.27
CA ARG A 93 17.71 17.21 7.53
C ARG A 93 17.82 18.70 7.89
N ARG A 94 18.02 19.02 9.18
CA ARG A 94 18.23 20.41 9.63
C ARG A 94 19.56 20.98 9.16
N ASP A 95 20.61 20.16 9.19
CA ASP A 95 21.94 20.55 8.72
C ASP A 95 21.93 20.80 7.21
N ASP A 96 21.28 19.93 6.43
CA ASP A 96 21.09 20.08 4.99
C ASP A 96 20.34 21.39 4.66
N LEU A 97 19.26 21.71 5.40
CA LEU A 97 18.55 22.98 5.21
C LEU A 97 19.40 24.20 5.55
N THR A 98 20.22 24.10 6.59
CA THR A 98 21.14 25.17 6.98
C THR A 98 22.16 25.39 5.87
N PHE A 99 22.74 24.30 5.35
CA PHE A 99 23.64 24.34 4.21
C PHE A 99 22.97 24.96 2.97
N ILE A 100 21.77 24.52 2.62
CA ILE A 100 21.02 25.05 1.48
C ILE A 100 20.76 26.56 1.66
N SER A 101 20.31 26.97 2.86
CA SER A 101 19.99 28.36 3.14
C SER A 101 21.19 29.30 3.05
N ILE A 102 22.41 28.80 3.34
CA ILE A 102 23.64 29.59 3.26
C ILE A 102 24.15 29.68 1.83
N ASN A 103 24.10 28.58 1.08
CA ASN A 103 24.75 28.48 -0.24
C ASN A 103 23.81 28.85 -1.40
N PHE A 104 22.50 28.80 -1.21
CA PHE A 104 21.50 29.09 -2.24
C PHE A 104 20.50 30.14 -1.73
N PRO A 105 20.80 31.44 -1.89
CA PRO A 105 19.97 32.52 -1.35
C PRO A 105 18.51 32.48 -1.84
N ASN A 106 18.27 32.03 -3.07
CA ASN A 106 16.91 31.87 -3.62
C ASN A 106 16.07 30.85 -2.82
N CYS A 107 16.71 29.94 -2.10
CA CYS A 107 16.03 28.92 -1.29
C CYS A 107 15.67 29.39 0.11
N ALA A 108 16.17 30.54 0.60
CA ALA A 108 15.99 30.98 1.98
C ALA A 108 14.51 31.09 2.39
N ALA A 109 13.64 31.53 1.47
CA ALA A 109 12.21 31.67 1.73
C ALA A 109 11.49 30.31 1.91
N GLY A 110 12.01 29.24 1.29
CA GLY A 110 11.50 27.88 1.42
C GLY A 110 12.11 27.12 2.60
N THR A 111 13.41 27.29 2.85
CA THR A 111 14.14 26.55 3.89
C THR A 111 13.73 26.97 5.29
N ALA A 112 13.53 28.26 5.55
CA ALA A 112 13.16 28.76 6.88
C ALA A 112 11.89 28.11 7.46
N PRO A 113 10.74 28.08 6.76
CA PRO A 113 9.54 27.40 7.30
C PRO A 113 9.71 25.88 7.43
N LEU A 114 10.45 25.22 6.53
CA LEU A 114 10.71 23.78 6.65
C LEU A 114 11.62 23.46 7.85
N PHE A 115 12.60 24.31 8.13
CA PHE A 115 13.47 24.17 9.29
C PHE A 115 12.67 24.26 10.60
N VAL A 116 11.72 25.21 10.67
CA VAL A 116 10.80 25.32 11.81
C VAL A 116 9.95 24.05 11.95
N LYS A 117 9.44 23.49 10.85
CA LYS A 117 8.71 22.21 10.90
C LYS A 117 9.56 21.11 11.50
N TYR A 118 10.79 20.89 11.01
CA TYR A 118 11.70 19.88 11.58
C TYR A 118 12.08 20.15 13.04
N SER A 119 12.19 21.41 13.45
CA SER A 119 12.54 21.76 14.83
C SER A 119 11.45 21.38 15.83
N ASN A 120 10.20 21.31 15.37
CA ASN A 120 9.07 20.91 16.21
C ASN A 120 8.85 19.39 16.28
N LEU A 121 9.58 18.60 15.48
CA LEU A 121 9.40 17.15 15.45
C LEU A 121 10.19 16.43 16.53
N GLN A 122 9.57 15.38 17.08
CA GLN A 122 10.20 14.38 17.92
C GLN A 122 10.12 13.02 17.22
N THR A 123 11.26 12.33 17.11
CA THR A 123 11.36 11.08 16.35
C THR A 123 10.91 9.86 17.16
N PRO A 124 10.39 8.79 16.53
CA PRO A 124 10.09 8.66 15.10
C PRO A 124 8.96 9.58 14.63
N ALA A 125 9.11 10.20 13.46
CA ALA A 125 8.18 11.22 12.96
C ALA A 125 7.83 11.02 11.49
N SER A 126 6.73 11.65 11.08
CA SER A 126 6.22 11.67 9.71
C SER A 126 5.90 13.10 9.30
N MET A 127 6.58 13.64 8.29
CA MET A 127 6.27 14.96 7.75
C MET A 127 4.86 15.00 7.15
N LEU A 128 4.42 13.87 6.56
CA LEU A 128 3.06 13.72 6.05
C LEU A 128 2.01 13.93 7.14
N TRP A 129 2.17 13.31 8.30
CA TRP A 129 1.24 13.47 9.42
C TRP A 129 1.43 14.77 10.18
N LYS A 130 2.65 15.32 10.22
CA LYS A 130 2.88 16.69 10.69
C LYS A 130 2.08 17.69 9.88
N ASP A 131 2.11 17.58 8.55
CA ASP A 131 1.35 18.44 7.64
C ASP A 131 -0.16 18.23 7.74
N SER A 132 -0.60 16.97 7.86
CA SER A 132 -2.02 16.63 7.81
C SER A 132 -2.72 16.82 9.15
N PHE A 133 -2.04 16.50 10.27
CA PHE A 133 -2.65 16.38 11.59
C PHE A 133 -1.94 17.19 12.68
N GLY A 134 -0.81 17.84 12.38
CA GLY A 134 -0.08 18.68 13.33
C GLY A 134 0.71 17.88 14.38
N PHE A 135 1.07 16.62 14.11
CA PHE A 135 1.84 15.82 15.05
C PHE A 135 3.28 16.31 15.21
N ASP A 136 3.60 16.78 16.40
CA ASP A 136 4.94 17.21 16.82
C ASP A 136 5.67 16.12 17.64
N GLY A 137 4.92 15.35 18.44
CA GLY A 137 5.46 14.28 19.28
C GLY A 137 5.86 13.03 18.49
N ALA A 138 6.56 12.10 19.16
CA ALA A 138 6.93 10.82 18.57
C ALA A 138 5.70 9.97 18.20
N ASN A 139 5.71 9.47 16.97
CA ASN A 139 4.72 8.53 16.45
C ASN A 139 5.00 7.14 17.03
N VAL A 140 4.10 6.64 17.86
CA VAL A 140 4.21 5.32 18.49
C VAL A 140 3.05 4.41 18.08
N GLU A 141 3.26 3.11 18.04
CA GLU A 141 2.29 2.13 17.52
C GLU A 141 0.91 2.23 18.19
N SER A 142 0.84 2.55 19.48
CA SER A 142 -0.42 2.67 20.22
C SER A 142 -1.34 3.80 19.75
N GLN A 143 -0.82 4.75 18.97
CA GLN A 143 -1.59 5.86 18.40
C GLN A 143 -2.28 5.50 17.08
N PHE A 144 -1.88 4.39 16.44
CA PHE A 144 -2.27 4.07 15.07
C PHE A 144 -2.85 2.66 14.97
N GLN A 145 -3.92 2.54 14.20
CA GLN A 145 -4.42 1.25 13.74
C GLN A 145 -4.40 1.23 12.22
N PHE A 146 -3.66 0.29 11.66
CA PHE A 146 -3.53 0.09 10.22
C PHE A 146 -4.47 -1.04 9.77
N THR A 147 -5.18 -0.85 8.66
CA THR A 147 -6.05 -1.87 8.09
C THR A 147 -5.96 -1.82 6.57
N ASN A 148 -5.56 -2.94 5.97
CA ASN A 148 -5.52 -3.07 4.53
C ASN A 148 -6.93 -3.13 3.94
N GLN A 149 -7.11 -2.46 2.81
CA GLN A 149 -8.36 -2.37 2.07
C GLN A 149 -8.09 -2.57 0.58
N LYS A 150 -9.16 -2.82 -0.18
CA LYS A 150 -9.05 -3.02 -1.63
C LYS A 150 -8.61 -1.74 -2.34
N THR A 151 -9.37 -0.65 -2.18
CA THR A 151 -9.04 0.70 -2.67
C THR A 151 -9.71 1.74 -1.77
N CYS A 152 -9.24 3.00 -1.78
CA CYS A 152 -9.95 4.09 -1.11
C CYS A 152 -11.30 4.42 -1.79
N LYS A 153 -11.40 4.17 -3.10
CA LYS A 153 -12.63 4.31 -3.88
C LYS A 153 -13.74 3.36 -3.43
N ASP A 154 -13.41 2.09 -3.17
CA ASP A 154 -14.38 1.08 -2.72
C ASP A 154 -14.99 1.40 -1.34
N LEU A 155 -14.31 2.25 -0.57
CA LEU A 155 -14.81 2.79 0.68
C LEU A 155 -15.75 4.00 0.48
N GLY A 156 -15.88 4.52 -0.74
CA GLY A 156 -16.68 5.71 -1.04
C GLY A 156 -16.00 7.04 -0.73
N LEU A 157 -14.68 7.04 -0.47
CA LEU A 157 -13.94 8.27 -0.11
C LEU A 157 -13.57 9.14 -1.32
N GLU A 158 -13.62 8.62 -2.55
CA GLU A 158 -13.41 9.44 -3.76
C GLU A 158 -14.71 10.10 -4.25
N THR A 159 -15.55 10.53 -3.30
CA THR A 159 -16.81 11.22 -3.58
C THR A 159 -16.86 12.55 -2.83
N ASN A 160 -17.69 13.47 -3.31
CA ASN A 160 -18.04 14.65 -2.52
C ASN A 160 -18.78 14.16 -1.25
N PRO A 161 -18.38 14.55 0.00
CA PRO A 161 -17.61 15.72 0.43
C PRO A 161 -16.12 15.52 0.77
N PHE A 162 -15.55 14.36 0.49
CA PHE A 162 -14.21 13.99 0.95
C PHE A 162 -13.08 14.51 0.06
N ILE A 163 -13.40 14.77 -1.21
CA ILE A 163 -12.48 15.30 -2.23
C ILE A 163 -13.01 16.62 -2.79
N ALA A 164 -12.10 17.49 -3.21
CA ALA A 164 -12.40 18.80 -3.78
C ALA A 164 -12.13 18.84 -5.30
N GLY A 165 -12.70 19.84 -5.98
CA GLY A 165 -12.79 20.03 -7.43
C GLY A 165 -11.76 19.30 -8.30
N GLU A 166 -10.53 19.80 -8.38
CA GLU A 166 -9.50 19.33 -9.31
C GLU A 166 -8.94 17.93 -9.02
N PHE A 167 -9.46 17.21 -8.01
CA PHE A 167 -9.00 15.88 -7.65
C PHE A 167 -9.05 14.92 -8.84
N SER A 168 -7.91 14.29 -9.11
CA SER A 168 -7.76 13.24 -10.12
C SER A 168 -7.54 11.87 -9.50
N ARG A 169 -6.63 11.77 -8.53
CA ARG A 169 -6.25 10.49 -7.91
C ARG A 169 -5.45 10.68 -6.62
N LEU A 170 -5.32 9.59 -5.87
CA LEU A 170 -4.36 9.49 -4.78
C LEU A 170 -2.95 9.15 -5.29
N LEU A 171 -1.95 9.50 -4.49
CA LEU A 171 -0.58 9.04 -4.69
C LEU A 171 -0.47 7.55 -4.36
N ASN A 172 0.31 6.82 -5.16
CA ASN A 172 0.65 5.42 -4.86
C ASN A 172 1.83 5.30 -3.86
N SER A 173 2.15 4.08 -3.41
CA SER A 173 3.29 3.82 -2.50
C SER A 173 4.62 4.40 -2.97
N GLN A 174 4.93 4.30 -4.27
CA GLN A 174 6.20 4.76 -4.83
C GLN A 174 6.26 6.29 -4.86
N GLU A 175 5.16 6.95 -5.19
CA GLU A 175 5.08 8.41 -5.18
C GLU A 175 5.15 8.95 -3.75
N LEU A 176 4.45 8.32 -2.79
CA LEU A 176 4.54 8.67 -1.38
C LEU A 176 5.97 8.48 -0.83
N SER A 177 6.66 7.40 -1.20
CA SER A 177 8.04 7.18 -0.76
C SER A 177 9.01 8.19 -1.37
N ARG A 178 8.78 8.66 -2.61
CA ARG A 178 9.54 9.76 -3.22
C ARG A 178 9.39 11.09 -2.49
N LEU A 179 8.28 11.28 -1.76
CA LEU A 179 8.12 12.45 -0.90
C LEU A 179 9.00 12.41 0.36
N ASN A 180 9.64 11.27 0.66
CA ASN A 180 10.64 11.18 1.73
C ASN A 180 12.02 11.72 1.31
N SER A 181 12.04 12.98 0.88
CA SER A 181 13.27 13.68 0.53
C SER A 181 13.17 15.14 0.94
N ILE A 182 14.31 15.74 1.28
CA ILE A 182 14.36 17.16 1.66
C ILE A 182 13.93 18.03 0.48
N GLU A 183 14.26 17.61 -0.74
CA GLU A 183 13.88 18.26 -1.98
C GLU A 183 12.36 18.25 -2.19
N ALA A 184 11.71 17.11 -1.97
CA ALA A 184 10.26 17.00 -2.07
C ALA A 184 9.56 17.82 -0.98
N GLU A 185 10.01 17.72 0.26
CA GLU A 185 9.45 18.47 1.38
C GLU A 185 9.65 19.98 1.19
N LEU A 186 10.80 20.40 0.66
CA LEU A 186 11.07 21.80 0.30
C LEU A 186 10.19 22.26 -0.87
N ALA A 187 10.04 21.45 -1.93
CA ALA A 187 9.19 21.79 -3.08
C ALA A 187 7.69 21.94 -2.73
N LEU A 188 7.25 21.26 -1.66
CA LEU A 188 5.89 21.37 -1.11
C LEU A 188 5.69 22.64 -0.27
N ILE A 189 6.74 23.34 0.14
CA ILE A 189 6.62 24.64 0.78
C ILE A 189 6.15 25.68 -0.26
N PRO A 190 5.06 26.43 -0.01
CA PRO A 190 4.51 27.38 -0.98
C PRO A 190 5.49 28.48 -1.41
N THR A 191 6.40 28.88 -0.53
CA THR A 191 7.42 29.91 -0.77
C THR A 191 8.66 29.40 -1.50
N THR A 192 8.75 28.11 -1.81
CA THR A 192 9.83 27.56 -2.65
C THR A 192 9.55 27.85 -4.12
N ASP A 193 10.23 28.87 -4.64
CA ASP A 193 10.05 29.37 -5.99
C ASP A 193 10.79 28.53 -7.05
N ALA A 194 10.68 28.96 -8.32
CA ALA A 194 11.34 28.30 -9.44
C ALA A 194 12.87 28.48 -9.42
N ALA A 195 13.36 29.60 -8.90
CA ALA A 195 14.80 29.87 -8.83
C ALA A 195 15.49 28.89 -7.89
N CYS A 196 14.94 28.67 -6.69
CA CYS A 196 15.45 27.67 -5.75
C CYS A 196 15.44 26.25 -6.35
N LYS A 197 14.34 25.87 -7.02
CA LYS A 197 14.23 24.54 -7.65
C LYS A 197 15.28 24.33 -8.74
N ASN A 198 15.61 25.38 -9.50
CA ASN A 198 16.65 25.34 -10.52
C ASN A 198 18.05 25.27 -9.88
N ASP A 199 18.31 26.06 -8.84
CA ASP A 199 19.58 26.07 -8.10
C ASP A 199 19.90 24.69 -7.50
N LEU A 200 18.89 24.01 -6.97
CA LEU A 200 19.03 22.66 -6.41
C LEU A 200 18.82 21.54 -7.44
N ASN A 201 18.65 21.89 -8.72
CA ASN A 201 18.48 20.96 -9.83
C ASN A 201 17.39 19.90 -9.60
N PHE A 202 16.21 20.32 -9.13
CA PHE A 202 15.09 19.42 -8.92
C PHE A 202 14.63 18.80 -10.24
N SER A 203 14.41 17.48 -10.25
CA SER A 203 13.89 16.82 -11.45
C SER A 203 12.52 17.34 -11.83
N VAL A 204 12.24 17.47 -13.14
CA VAL A 204 10.93 17.88 -13.66
C VAL A 204 9.80 17.02 -13.08
N SER A 205 10.01 15.71 -12.99
CA SER A 205 9.01 14.79 -12.42
C SER A 205 8.66 15.08 -10.95
N LEU A 206 9.61 15.58 -10.15
CA LEU A 206 9.36 15.97 -8.77
C LEU A 206 8.63 17.30 -8.70
N ILE A 207 9.03 18.26 -9.54
CA ILE A 207 8.36 19.56 -9.65
C ILE A 207 6.90 19.36 -10.04
N ASP A 208 6.62 18.53 -11.06
CA ASP A 208 5.27 18.23 -11.51
C ASP A 208 4.46 17.53 -10.42
N LEU A 209 5.02 16.51 -9.77
CA LEU A 209 4.35 15.79 -8.68
C LEU A 209 3.96 16.74 -7.54
N THR A 210 4.90 17.55 -7.06
CA THR A 210 4.66 18.48 -5.94
C THR A 210 3.74 19.63 -6.33
N GLN A 211 3.75 20.08 -7.59
CA GLN A 211 2.79 21.07 -8.08
C GLN A 211 1.37 20.51 -8.15
N ASN A 212 1.18 19.28 -8.64
CA ASN A 212 -0.13 18.62 -8.64
C ASN A 212 -0.66 18.40 -7.21
N ILE A 213 0.22 18.10 -6.25
CA ILE A 213 -0.17 18.02 -4.83
C ILE A 213 -0.65 19.38 -4.31
N LYS A 214 0.12 20.46 -4.56
CA LYS A 214 -0.25 21.81 -4.11
C LYS A 214 -1.54 22.33 -4.75
N ASN A 215 -1.81 21.95 -5.99
CA ASN A 215 -3.04 22.30 -6.70
C ASN A 215 -4.25 21.48 -6.22
N GLY A 216 -4.05 20.44 -5.40
CA GLY A 216 -5.12 19.53 -4.97
C GLY A 216 -5.50 18.47 -6.00
N THR A 217 -4.83 18.43 -7.16
CA THR A 217 -5.07 17.45 -8.22
C THR A 217 -4.69 16.03 -7.78
N PHE A 218 -3.57 15.90 -7.06
CA PHE A 218 -3.17 14.66 -6.42
C PHE A 218 -3.24 14.82 -4.90
N LEU A 219 -3.85 13.85 -4.23
CA LEU A 219 -3.93 13.86 -2.77
C LEU A 219 -3.03 12.78 -2.17
N ARG A 220 -2.37 13.11 -1.05
CA ARG A 220 -1.52 12.17 -0.32
C ARG A 220 -2.37 11.12 0.41
N GLY A 221 -3.57 11.49 0.85
CA GLY A 221 -4.56 10.62 1.49
C GLY A 221 -5.90 11.35 1.62
N ILE A 222 -6.99 10.63 1.91
CA ILE A 222 -8.33 11.19 2.13
C ILE A 222 -8.74 10.96 3.58
N THR A 223 -9.00 12.05 4.31
CA THR A 223 -9.31 12.01 5.75
C THR A 223 -10.79 12.23 6.02
N CYS A 224 -11.35 11.42 6.92
CA CYS A 224 -12.69 11.57 7.48
C CYS A 224 -12.66 11.39 9.00
N ALA A 225 -13.69 11.86 9.72
CA ALA A 225 -13.81 11.74 11.16
C ALA A 225 -14.98 10.82 11.59
N TYR A 226 -14.84 10.14 12.73
CA TYR A 226 -15.97 9.41 13.34
C TYR A 226 -16.84 10.28 14.27
N GLN A 227 -16.39 11.49 14.59
CA GLN A 227 -17.10 12.43 15.46
C GLN A 227 -17.46 13.71 14.69
N ILE A 228 -18.43 14.46 15.21
CA ILE A 228 -18.84 15.74 14.65
C ILE A 228 -17.75 16.77 14.96
N GLY A 229 -16.79 16.90 14.04
CA GLY A 229 -15.76 17.94 14.05
C GLY A 229 -15.82 18.72 12.75
N SER A 230 -15.66 20.04 12.80
CA SER A 230 -15.83 20.92 11.64
C SER A 230 -14.71 20.83 10.60
N ALA A 231 -13.58 20.18 10.92
CA ALA A 231 -12.41 20.14 10.05
C ALA A 231 -12.43 19.00 9.03
N TYR A 232 -13.19 17.93 9.27
CA TYR A 232 -13.24 16.75 8.41
C TYR A 232 -14.67 16.25 8.27
N PRO A 233 -15.08 15.80 7.07
CA PRO A 233 -16.38 15.17 6.88
C PRO A 233 -16.49 13.86 7.67
N ILE A 234 -17.72 13.48 8.02
CA ILE A 234 -17.99 12.22 8.74
C ILE A 234 -17.71 11.03 7.82
N CYS A 235 -16.99 10.03 8.32
CA CYS A 235 -16.72 8.81 7.56
C CYS A 235 -18.03 8.11 7.15
N PRO A 236 -18.16 7.62 5.91
CA PRO A 236 -19.43 7.07 5.42
C PRO A 236 -19.83 5.75 6.11
N TRP A 237 -18.91 5.09 6.80
CA TRP A 237 -19.13 3.85 7.55
C TRP A 237 -19.02 4.05 9.07
N SER A 238 -19.60 5.14 9.63
CA SER A 238 -19.57 5.39 11.08
C SER A 238 -19.98 4.14 11.88
N ARG A 239 -19.16 3.79 12.88
CA ARG A 239 -19.27 2.57 13.71
C ARG A 239 -20.61 2.43 14.43
#